data_AF-A0A7X5XUN1-F1
#
_entry.id   AF-A0A7X5XUN1-F1
#
_cell.length_a   1.000
_cell.length_b   1.000
_cell.length_c   1.000
_cell.angle_alpha   90.00
_cell.angle_beta   90.00
_cell.angle_gamma   90.00
#
_symmetry.space_group_name_H-M   'P 1'
#
loop_
_entity.id
_entity.type
_entity.pdbx_description
1 polymer ?
#
loop_
_entity_poly.entity_id
_entity_poly.type
_entity_poly.pdbx_seq_one_letter_code
_entity_poly.pdbx_strand_id
1 'polypeptide(L)'
;MRGWIWALAAIAISAPAMAQPAIKLPIAKGFWTNDNQKCATVRYGYIFDGTRWGSLYYYGPTGNLGPAAELRPITQTRAVEDGFTQMQFGGYDGAGYFRMKSLGTDRALYRVGAPFREGMQVTNEPLIRCDFKALSPKMQAAVRRHAPGLAVR
;
A
#
# COMPACT_ATOMS: atom_id res chain seq x y z
N MET A 1 27.83 19.71 62.21
CA MET A 1 27.74 18.56 61.29
C MET A 1 26.65 18.84 60.28
N ARG A 2 27.01 18.97 59.00
CA ARG A 2 26.16 19.36 57.86
C ARG A 2 25.35 18.15 57.39
N GLY A 3 24.01 18.20 57.52
CA GLY A 3 23.11 17.22 56.92
C GLY A 3 22.71 17.66 55.51
N TRP A 4 23.11 16.90 54.49
CA TRP A 4 22.67 17.08 53.11
C TRP A 4 21.66 15.99 52.77
N ILE A 5 20.40 16.37 52.53
CA ILE A 5 19.39 15.51 51.94
C ILE A 5 19.53 15.62 50.42
N TRP A 6 19.96 14.55 49.79
CA TRP A 6 20.00 14.42 48.34
C TRP A 6 18.58 14.19 47.81
N ALA A 7 18.12 15.12 46.96
CA ALA A 7 16.92 14.94 46.17
C ALA A 7 17.19 13.95 45.02
N LEU A 8 16.48 12.83 45.00
CA LEU A 8 16.47 11.89 43.88
C LEU A 8 15.57 12.45 42.76
N ALA A 9 16.18 13.00 41.72
CA ALA A 9 15.51 13.33 40.48
C ALA A 9 15.23 12.04 39.70
N ALA A 10 13.96 11.68 39.55
CA ALA A 10 13.52 10.60 38.68
C ALA A 10 13.73 11.01 37.22
N ILE A 11 14.77 10.48 36.58
CA ILE A 11 14.99 10.61 35.14
C ILE A 11 14.00 9.64 34.47
N ALA A 12 12.87 10.16 33.99
CA ALA A 12 12.02 9.45 33.05
C ALA A 12 12.82 9.27 31.76
N ILE A 13 13.36 8.08 31.55
CA ILE A 13 14.05 7.71 30.32
C ILE A 13 12.97 7.56 29.25
N SER A 14 12.73 8.63 28.50
CA SER A 14 11.99 8.59 27.25
C SER A 14 12.73 7.67 26.29
N ALA A 15 12.37 6.38 26.26
CA ALA A 15 12.87 5.48 25.24
C ALA A 15 12.48 6.08 23.87
N PRO A 16 13.43 6.34 22.97
CA PRO A 16 13.09 6.83 21.65
C PRO A 16 12.24 5.75 20.99
N ALA A 17 11.03 6.12 20.56
CA ALA A 17 10.21 5.26 19.72
C ALA A 17 11.08 4.82 18.55
N MET A 18 11.45 3.53 18.52
CA MET A 18 12.23 2.96 17.44
C MET A 18 11.53 3.33 16.13
N ALA A 19 12.19 4.14 15.31
CA ALA A 19 11.70 4.50 14.00
C ALA A 19 11.44 3.21 13.23
N GLN A 20 10.18 2.98 12.85
CA GLN A 20 9.83 1.81 12.03
C GLN A 20 10.66 1.87 10.74
N PRO A 21 11.21 0.73 10.27
CA PRO A 21 11.93 0.69 9.01
C PRO A 21 11.05 1.30 7.92
N ALA A 22 11.59 2.25 7.15
CA ALA A 22 10.82 2.89 6.09
C ALA A 22 10.29 1.84 5.11
N ILE A 23 8.99 1.91 4.79
CA ILE A 23 8.37 1.03 3.80
C ILE A 23 8.98 1.33 2.42
N LYS A 24 9.61 0.31 1.82
CA LYS A 24 10.30 0.43 0.53
C LYS A 24 9.68 -0.54 -0.46
N LEU A 25 8.66 -0.07 -1.21
CA LEU A 25 8.21 -0.76 -2.41
C LEU A 25 8.95 -0.26 -3.66
N PRO A 26 9.14 -1.11 -4.67
CA PRO A 26 9.89 -0.77 -5.87
C PRO A 26 9.04 0.01 -6.91
N ILE A 27 8.01 0.72 -6.46
CA ILE A 27 7.07 1.45 -7.32
C ILE A 27 6.79 2.84 -6.76
N ALA A 28 6.45 3.78 -7.64
CA ALA A 28 6.05 5.12 -7.24
C ALA A 28 4.69 5.11 -6.53
N LYS A 29 4.50 6.09 -5.63
CA LYS A 29 3.19 6.40 -5.07
C LYS A 29 2.20 6.74 -6.20
N GLY A 30 0.94 6.34 -6.05
CA GLY A 30 -0.09 6.66 -7.03
C GLY A 30 -1.26 5.68 -7.06
N PHE A 31 -2.13 5.91 -8.04
CA PHE A 31 -3.19 4.99 -8.42
C PHE A 31 -2.67 4.06 -9.53
N TRP A 32 -2.83 2.76 -9.34
CA TRP A 32 -2.38 1.70 -10.24
C TRP A 32 -3.58 0.89 -10.70
N THR A 33 -3.66 0.55 -11.98
CA THR A 33 -4.73 -0.28 -12.53
C THR A 33 -4.16 -1.34 -13.45
N ASN A 34 -4.92 -2.38 -13.77
CA ASN A 34 -4.51 -3.37 -14.75
C ASN A 34 -4.18 -2.71 -16.10
N ASP A 35 -3.14 -3.20 -16.77
CA ASP A 35 -2.57 -2.60 -17.97
C ASP A 35 -3.49 -2.58 -19.20
N ASN A 36 -4.55 -3.38 -19.19
CA ASN A 36 -5.61 -3.40 -20.18
C ASN A 36 -6.73 -2.37 -19.92
N GLN A 37 -6.65 -1.61 -18.82
CA GLN A 37 -7.63 -0.57 -18.48
C GLN A 37 -7.20 0.81 -18.97
N LYS A 38 -8.18 1.71 -19.13
CA LYS A 38 -7.94 3.12 -19.46
C LYS A 38 -8.13 3.99 -18.22
N CYS A 39 -7.14 4.81 -17.87
CA CYS A 39 -7.17 5.68 -16.69
C CYS A 39 -8.43 6.57 -16.64
N ALA A 40 -8.88 7.10 -17.78
CA ALA A 40 -10.03 8.00 -17.85
C ALA A 40 -11.38 7.33 -17.53
N THR A 41 -11.48 6.01 -17.61
CA THR A 41 -12.74 5.26 -17.42
C THR A 41 -12.64 4.17 -16.36
N VAL A 42 -11.50 4.05 -15.69
CA VAL A 42 -11.23 3.01 -14.71
C VAL A 42 -12.19 3.10 -13.52
N ARG A 43 -12.69 1.95 -13.08
CA ARG A 43 -13.58 1.81 -11.93
C ARG A 43 -12.96 1.03 -10.78
N TYR A 44 -11.83 0.38 -11.01
CA TYR A 44 -11.11 -0.47 -10.08
C TYR A 44 -9.62 -0.24 -10.23
N GLY A 45 -8.90 -0.15 -9.11
CA GLY A 45 -7.46 -0.18 -9.12
C GLY A 45 -6.93 -0.29 -7.70
N TYR A 46 -5.64 -0.05 -7.56
CA TYR A 46 -4.90 -0.09 -6.32
C TYR A 46 -4.34 1.28 -5.99
N ILE A 47 -4.20 1.57 -4.70
CA ILE A 47 -3.55 2.76 -4.20
C ILE A 47 -2.25 2.34 -3.51
N PHE A 48 -1.16 3.00 -3.86
CA PHE A 48 0.04 3.07 -3.02
C PHE A 48 0.27 4.50 -2.56
N ASP A 49 0.16 4.78 -1.26
CA ASP A 49 0.42 6.12 -0.72
C ASP A 49 1.80 6.30 -0.05
N GLY A 50 2.62 5.26 -0.09
CA GLY A 50 3.91 5.18 0.59
C GLY A 50 3.88 4.34 1.87
N THR A 51 2.69 4.11 2.44
CA THR A 51 2.54 3.36 3.71
C THR A 51 1.44 2.30 3.63
N ARG A 52 0.46 2.47 2.75
CA ARG A 52 -0.66 1.57 2.54
C ARG A 52 -0.70 1.08 1.10
N TRP A 53 -1.10 -0.17 0.93
CA TRP A 53 -1.46 -0.78 -0.36
C TRP A 53 -2.86 -1.37 -0.24
N GLY A 54 -3.65 -1.29 -1.31
CA GLY A 54 -4.97 -1.92 -1.34
C GLY A 54 -5.83 -1.42 -2.48
N SER A 55 -7.00 -2.04 -2.64
CA SER A 55 -7.92 -1.74 -3.73
C SER A 55 -8.77 -0.49 -3.45
N LEU A 56 -9.13 0.21 -4.51
CA LEU A 56 -10.10 1.30 -4.54
C LEU A 56 -11.00 1.08 -5.75
N TYR A 57 -12.30 0.91 -5.51
CA TYR A 57 -13.19 0.51 -6.58
C TYR A 57 -14.65 0.93 -6.38
N TYR A 58 -15.35 1.00 -7.51
CA TYR A 58 -16.80 1.08 -7.57
C TYR A 58 -17.36 -0.26 -8.05
N TYR A 59 -18.49 -0.67 -7.49
CA TYR A 59 -19.11 -1.97 -7.74
C TYR A 59 -20.58 -1.82 -8.19
N GLY A 60 -21.23 -2.96 -8.42
CA GLY A 60 -22.59 -3.04 -8.97
C GLY A 60 -22.62 -3.03 -10.51
N PRO A 61 -23.76 -3.38 -11.14
CA PRO A 61 -23.86 -3.62 -12.59
C PRO A 61 -23.42 -2.42 -13.45
N THR A 62 -23.62 -1.22 -12.94
CA THR A 62 -23.28 0.04 -13.61
C THR A 62 -22.04 0.72 -13.02
N GLY A 63 -21.40 0.14 -12.00
CA GLY A 63 -20.28 0.77 -11.28
C GLY A 63 -20.69 2.02 -10.50
N ASN A 64 -21.95 2.07 -10.03
CA ASN A 64 -22.53 3.21 -9.33
C ASN A 64 -22.48 3.10 -7.81
N LEU A 65 -22.14 1.94 -7.26
CA LEU A 65 -22.01 1.74 -5.82
C LEU A 65 -20.55 1.93 -5.38
N GLY A 66 -20.33 2.53 -4.21
CA GLY A 66 -19.00 2.84 -3.67
C GLY A 66 -18.67 4.34 -3.59
N PRO A 67 -17.39 4.73 -3.43
CA PRO A 67 -16.22 3.84 -3.54
C PRO A 67 -16.06 2.94 -2.32
N ALA A 68 -15.68 1.69 -2.55
CA ALA A 68 -15.10 0.82 -1.54
C ALA A 68 -13.58 1.00 -1.57
N ALA A 69 -12.96 1.04 -0.41
CA ALA A 69 -11.51 1.20 -0.25
C ALA A 69 -10.99 0.21 0.78
N GLU A 70 -10.14 -0.71 0.36
CA GLU A 70 -9.57 -1.78 1.19
C GLU A 70 -8.07 -1.54 1.40
N LEU A 71 -7.73 -0.34 1.88
CA LEU A 71 -6.34 0.07 2.08
C LEU A 71 -5.79 -0.52 3.37
N ARG A 72 -4.72 -1.30 3.27
CA ARG A 72 -4.07 -1.94 4.41
C ARG A 72 -2.68 -1.34 4.66
N PRO A 73 -2.32 -1.05 5.92
CA PRO A 73 -0.98 -0.59 6.26
C PRO A 73 0.03 -1.70 5.99
N ILE A 74 1.08 -1.36 5.24
CA ILE A 74 2.23 -2.23 5.03
C ILE A 74 3.08 -2.13 6.30
N THR A 75 3.30 -3.26 6.95
CA THR A 75 4.10 -3.32 8.19
C THR A 75 5.55 -3.69 7.91
N GLN A 76 5.80 -4.44 6.83
CA GLN A 76 7.14 -4.82 6.43
C GLN A 76 7.21 -5.01 4.91
N THR A 77 8.38 -4.73 4.36
CA THR A 77 8.76 -5.09 2.99
C THR A 77 10.07 -5.87 3.00
N ARG A 78 10.20 -6.90 2.17
CA ARG A 78 11.46 -7.60 1.95
C ARG A 78 11.66 -7.95 0.49
N ALA A 79 12.88 -7.86 -0.01
CA ALA A 79 13.23 -8.42 -1.31
C ALA A 79 13.10 -9.94 -1.27
N VAL A 80 12.62 -10.52 -2.37
CA VAL A 80 12.53 -11.96 -2.60
C VAL A 80 13.00 -12.26 -4.03
N GLU A 81 13.01 -13.53 -4.39
CA GLU A 81 13.45 -14.01 -5.72
C GLU A 81 12.69 -13.35 -6.88
N ASP A 82 13.26 -13.48 -8.09
CA ASP A 82 12.76 -12.91 -9.36
C ASP A 82 12.61 -11.38 -9.38
N GLY A 83 13.25 -10.67 -8.45
CA GLY A 83 13.20 -9.22 -8.35
C GLY A 83 11.88 -8.70 -7.76
N PHE A 84 11.13 -9.53 -7.05
CA PHE A 84 9.95 -9.08 -6.31
C PHE A 84 10.32 -8.51 -4.94
N THR A 85 9.45 -7.64 -4.45
CA THR A 85 9.40 -7.20 -3.05
C THR A 85 8.10 -7.71 -2.43
N GLN A 86 8.20 -8.54 -1.40
CA GLN A 86 7.05 -9.00 -0.63
C GLN A 86 6.58 -7.92 0.35
N MET A 87 5.27 -7.67 0.37
CA MET A 87 4.56 -6.85 1.34
C MET A 87 3.95 -7.73 2.41
N GLN A 88 4.03 -7.29 3.67
CA GLN A 88 3.24 -7.82 4.77
C GLN A 88 2.29 -6.74 5.29
N PHE A 89 1.10 -7.17 5.70
CA PHE A 89 0.06 -6.28 6.24
C PHE A 89 -0.24 -6.64 7.70
N GLY A 90 -0.38 -5.61 8.54
CA GLY A 90 -0.96 -5.75 9.89
C GLY A 90 -0.27 -6.75 10.83
N GLY A 91 1.02 -7.03 10.64
CA GLY A 91 1.78 -7.98 11.48
C GLY A 91 1.36 -9.44 11.35
N TYR A 92 0.55 -9.79 10.34
CA TYR A 92 0.08 -11.15 10.11
C TYR A 92 0.89 -11.79 8.98
N ASP A 93 1.65 -12.84 9.30
CA ASP A 93 2.25 -13.75 8.32
C ASP A 93 1.25 -14.87 8.01
N GLY A 94 0.30 -14.57 7.12
CA GLY A 94 -0.55 -15.60 6.52
C GLY A 94 0.26 -16.50 5.58
N ALA A 95 -0.25 -17.69 5.28
CA ALA A 95 0.38 -18.58 4.30
C ALA A 95 0.39 -17.99 2.87
N GLY A 96 -0.51 -17.04 2.58
CA GLY A 96 -0.50 -16.29 1.31
C GLY A 96 0.52 -15.15 1.29
N TYR A 97 0.76 -14.57 0.11
CA TYR A 97 1.68 -13.45 -0.04
C TYR A 97 1.19 -12.44 -1.07
N PHE A 98 1.69 -11.22 -0.88
CA PHE A 98 1.50 -10.10 -1.81
C PHE A 98 2.88 -9.60 -2.21
N ARG A 99 3.17 -9.57 -3.50
CA ARG A 99 4.48 -9.22 -4.02
C ARG A 99 4.37 -8.18 -5.12
N MET A 100 5.32 -7.27 -5.17
CA MET A 100 5.40 -6.20 -6.15
C MET A 100 6.74 -6.24 -6.86
N LYS A 101 6.73 -6.16 -8.18
CA LYS A 101 7.94 -6.00 -9.01
C LYS A 101 7.79 -4.79 -9.90
N SER A 102 8.83 -3.95 -9.96
CA SER A 102 8.89 -2.86 -10.92
C SER A 102 9.14 -3.39 -12.32
N LEU A 103 8.42 -2.87 -13.30
CA LEU A 103 8.70 -3.08 -14.73
C LEU A 103 9.09 -1.76 -15.44
N GLY A 104 9.35 -0.70 -14.66
CA GLY A 104 9.61 0.65 -15.14
C GLY A 104 8.90 1.71 -14.28
N THR A 105 9.03 2.98 -14.65
CA THR A 105 8.49 4.11 -13.87
C THR A 105 6.99 4.01 -13.60
N ASP A 106 6.23 3.62 -14.62
CA ASP A 106 4.75 3.59 -14.59
C ASP A 106 4.19 2.20 -14.88
N ARG A 107 5.02 1.15 -14.69
CA ARG A 107 4.62 -0.24 -14.92
C ARG A 107 5.11 -1.13 -13.79
N ALA A 108 4.27 -2.06 -13.38
CA ALA A 108 4.59 -3.01 -12.32
C ALA A 108 3.92 -4.37 -12.56
N LEU A 109 4.38 -5.38 -11.83
CA LEU A 109 3.71 -6.68 -11.75
C LEU A 109 3.33 -6.93 -10.30
N TYR A 110 2.03 -6.99 -10.03
CA TYR A 110 1.48 -7.34 -8.74
C TYR A 110 1.18 -8.83 -8.71
N ARG A 111 1.78 -9.56 -7.77
CA ARG A 111 1.61 -11.00 -7.62
C ARG A 111 0.91 -11.31 -6.31
N VAL A 112 -0.17 -12.07 -6.39
CA VAL A 112 -0.89 -12.60 -5.23
C VAL A 112 -0.70 -14.11 -5.20
N GLY A 113 -0.20 -14.63 -4.08
CA GLY A 113 -0.19 -16.06 -3.78
C GLY A 113 -1.25 -16.35 -2.73
N ALA A 114 -2.22 -17.19 -3.06
CA ALA A 114 -3.23 -17.67 -2.12
C ALA A 114 -3.06 -19.18 -1.87
N PRO A 115 -3.00 -19.63 -0.61
CA PRO A 115 -2.95 -21.06 -0.31
C PRO A 115 -4.25 -21.73 -0.73
N PHE A 116 -4.14 -22.87 -1.42
CA PHE A 116 -5.24 -23.71 -1.83
C PHE A 116 -4.91 -25.19 -1.54
N ARG A 117 -5.89 -26.10 -1.67
CA ARG A 117 -5.73 -27.52 -1.30
C ARG A 117 -4.55 -28.20 -2.00
N GLU A 118 -4.31 -27.84 -3.26
CA GLU A 118 -3.31 -28.46 -4.14
C GLU A 118 -1.97 -27.71 -4.15
N GLY A 119 -1.85 -26.64 -3.36
CA GLY A 119 -0.65 -25.79 -3.32
C GLY A 119 -0.97 -24.31 -3.39
N MET A 120 0.01 -23.51 -3.80
CA MET A 120 -0.14 -22.07 -3.92
C MET A 120 -0.75 -21.70 -5.28
N GLN A 121 -1.94 -21.09 -5.28
CA GLN A 121 -2.47 -20.44 -6.49
C GLN A 121 -1.82 -19.06 -6.64
N VAL A 122 -1.23 -18.82 -7.80
CA VAL A 122 -0.48 -17.59 -8.07
C VAL A 122 -1.12 -16.84 -9.22
N THR A 123 -1.52 -15.60 -8.95
CA THR A 123 -2.01 -14.66 -9.96
C THR A 123 -1.02 -13.53 -10.13
N ASN A 124 -0.69 -13.20 -11.39
CA ASN A 124 0.10 -12.03 -11.74
C ASN A 124 -0.81 -11.02 -12.45
N GLU A 125 -0.81 -9.79 -11.96
CA GLU A 125 -1.54 -8.66 -12.52
C GLU A 125 -0.54 -7.62 -13.03
N PRO A 126 -0.39 -7.48 -14.35
CA PRO A 126 0.36 -6.37 -14.92
C PRO A 126 -0.38 -5.07 -14.64
N LEU A 127 0.32 -4.09 -14.08
CA LEU A 127 -0.24 -2.81 -13.69
C LEU A 127 0.42 -1.66 -14.46
N ILE A 128 -0.37 -0.62 -14.70
CA ILE A 128 0.07 0.71 -15.12
C ILE A 128 -0.28 1.74 -14.04
N ARG A 129 0.57 2.76 -13.88
CA ARG A 129 0.27 3.91 -13.03
C ARG A 129 -0.54 4.94 -13.81
N CYS A 130 -1.61 5.45 -13.20
CA CYS A 130 -2.38 6.55 -13.76
C CYS A 130 -2.01 7.87 -13.07
N ASP A 131 -1.79 8.91 -13.86
CA ASP A 131 -1.77 10.28 -13.34
C ASP A 131 -3.15 10.61 -12.74
N PHE A 132 -3.18 11.27 -11.58
CA PHE A 132 -4.39 11.69 -10.92
C PHE A 132 -5.32 12.51 -11.83
N LYS A 133 -4.78 13.38 -12.67
CA LYS A 133 -5.55 14.21 -13.63
C LYS A 133 -6.15 13.40 -14.76
N ALA A 134 -5.53 12.27 -15.11
CA ALA A 134 -6.03 11.37 -16.15
C ALA A 134 -7.17 10.48 -15.66
N LEU A 135 -7.48 10.48 -14.35
CA LEU A 135 -8.60 9.73 -13.79
C LEU A 135 -9.94 10.43 -14.07
N SER A 136 -11.02 9.65 -14.13
CA SER A 136 -12.38 10.20 -14.18
C SER A 136 -12.65 11.12 -12.99
N PRO A 137 -13.53 12.14 -13.10
CA PRO A 137 -13.89 13.01 -11.98
C PRO A 137 -14.36 12.23 -10.75
N LYS A 138 -15.09 11.14 -10.98
CA LYS A 138 -15.57 10.22 -9.94
C LYS A 138 -14.42 9.51 -9.22
N MET A 139 -13.45 8.98 -9.96
CA MET A 139 -12.27 8.35 -9.36
C MET A 139 -11.35 9.38 -8.68
N GLN A 140 -11.19 10.59 -9.24
CA GLN A 140 -10.46 11.67 -8.57
C GLN A 140 -11.07 11.99 -7.20
N ALA A 141 -12.39 12.05 -7.10
CA ALA A 141 -13.08 12.26 -5.82
C ALA A 141 -12.81 11.11 -4.83
N ALA A 142 -12.81 9.86 -5.29
CA ALA A 142 -12.48 8.70 -4.47
C ALA A 142 -11.04 8.75 -3.95
N VAL A 143 -10.06 9.08 -4.81
CA VAL A 143 -8.66 9.22 -4.42
C VAL A 143 -8.48 10.36 -3.41
N ARG A 144 -9.10 11.53 -3.64
CA ARG A 144 -9.09 12.63 -2.66
C ARG A 144 -9.61 12.20 -1.29
N ARG A 145 -10.65 11.38 -1.25
CA ARG A 145 -11.26 10.89 0.00
C ARG A 145 -10.38 9.88 0.75
N HIS A 146 -9.76 8.94 0.04
CA HIS A 146 -9.10 7.79 0.67
C HIS A 146 -7.57 7.87 0.71
N ALA A 147 -6.97 8.69 -0.17
CA ALA A 147 -5.53 8.91 -0.27
C ALA A 147 -5.22 10.35 -0.70
N PRO A 148 -5.57 11.36 0.13
CA PRO A 148 -5.47 12.78 -0.24
C PRO A 148 -4.06 13.22 -0.64
N GLY A 149 -3.01 12.61 -0.07
CA GLY A 149 -1.62 12.90 -0.44
C GLY A 149 -1.25 12.52 -1.88
N LEU A 150 -2.10 11.78 -2.59
CA LEU A 150 -1.94 11.44 -4.01
C LEU A 150 -2.72 12.38 -4.94
N ALA A 151 -3.61 13.21 -4.41
CA ALA A 151 -4.37 14.17 -5.17
C ALA A 151 -3.53 15.43 -5.45
N VAL A 152 -2.42 15.24 -6.17
CA VAL A 152 -1.51 16.34 -6.53
C VAL A 152 -2.06 17.06 -7.78
N ARG A 153 -1.94 18.38 -7.75
CA ARG A 153 -2.58 19.34 -8.66
C ARG A 153 -1.96 19.45 -10.04
#